data_AF-A0A0D0AJD0-F1
#
_entry.id   AF-A0A0D0AJD0-F1
#
_cell.length_a   1.000
_cell.length_b   1.000
_cell.length_c   1.000
_cell.angle_alpha   90.00
_cell.angle_beta   90.00
_cell.angle_gamma   90.00
#
_symmetry.space_group_name_H-M   'P 1'
#
loop_
_entity.id
_entity.type
_entity.pdbx_description
1 polymer ?
#
loop_
_entity_poly.entity_id
_entity_poly.type
_entity_poly.pdbx_seq_one_letter_code
_entity_poly.pdbx_strand_id
1 'polypeptide(L)'
;VVLGAGVLAEVQRDMARTRLPYWVSPAPREVGSTRVGKLSADQWRSFCTIHLVVTLGRIWGPSDPESCFHKMLGNYMDLVTAVKLASMRTMTPARIASYNLHMDRYLKNVLELYPQINLTP
;
A
#
# COMPACT_ATOMS: atom_id res chain seq x y z
N VAL A 1 -14.18 2.04 7.69
CA VAL A 1 -13.47 1.37 6.57
C VAL A 1 -12.55 2.40 5.92
N VAL A 2 -11.24 2.12 5.85
CA VAL A 2 -10.21 3.07 5.38
C VAL A 2 -10.24 3.28 3.86
N LEU A 3 -10.51 2.21 3.10
CA LEU A 3 -10.67 2.25 1.65
C LEU A 3 -12.16 2.19 1.31
N GLY A 4 -12.81 3.35 1.24
CA GLY A 4 -14.22 3.45 0.85
C GLY A 4 -14.43 3.20 -0.66
N ALA A 5 -15.70 3.02 -1.07
CA ALA A 5 -16.07 2.79 -2.46
C ALA A 5 -15.56 3.89 -3.42
N GLY A 6 -15.53 5.14 -2.96
CA GLY A 6 -14.97 6.26 -3.74
C GLY A 6 -13.48 6.09 -4.05
N VAL A 7 -12.68 5.66 -3.07
CA VAL A 7 -11.24 5.42 -3.25
C VAL A 7 -11.01 4.26 -4.21
N LEU A 8 -11.78 3.17 -4.09
CA LEU A 8 -11.68 2.04 -5.01
C LEU A 8 -12.01 2.45 -6.46
N ALA A 9 -12.99 3.32 -6.66
CA ALA A 9 -13.29 3.84 -8.00
C ALA A 9 -12.13 4.67 -8.58
N GLU A 10 -11.43 5.46 -7.76
CA GLU A 10 -10.21 6.16 -8.19
C GLU A 10 -9.10 5.16 -8.58
N VAL A 11 -8.92 4.10 -7.77
CA VAL A 11 -7.92 3.06 -8.05
C VAL A 11 -8.20 2.40 -9.40
N GLN A 12 -9.46 2.04 -9.68
CA GLN A 12 -9.85 1.44 -10.95
C GLN A 12 -9.59 2.39 -12.14
N ARG A 13 -9.86 3.69 -11.98
CA ARG A 13 -9.55 4.70 -13.02
C ARG A 13 -8.05 4.84 -13.27
N ASP A 14 -7.25 4.87 -12.23
CA ASP A 14 -5.79 4.96 -12.35
C ASP A 14 -5.19 3.67 -12.90
N MET A 15 -5.72 2.50 -12.52
CA MET A 15 -5.36 1.20 -13.11
C MET A 15 -5.60 1.16 -14.62
N ALA A 16 -6.70 1.74 -15.12
CA ALA A 16 -6.98 1.80 -16.55
C ALA A 16 -5.97 2.63 -17.35
N ARG A 17 -5.30 3.60 -16.70
CA ARG A 17 -4.29 4.50 -17.29
C ARG A 17 -2.86 4.00 -17.08
N THR A 18 -2.64 3.10 -16.12
CA THR A 18 -1.33 2.57 -15.77
C THR A 18 -0.90 1.49 -16.76
N ARG A 19 0.29 1.65 -17.34
CA ARG A 19 0.93 0.59 -18.14
C ARG A 19 2.00 -0.10 -17.31
N LEU A 20 1.85 -1.40 -17.12
CA LEU A 20 2.82 -2.22 -16.38
C LEU A 20 3.84 -2.82 -17.35
N PRO A 21 5.11 -2.96 -16.93
CA PRO A 21 6.09 -3.77 -17.65
C PRO A 21 5.64 -5.24 -17.73
N TYR A 22 6.13 -5.98 -18.73
CA TYR A 22 5.70 -7.35 -19.00
C TYR A 22 5.96 -8.33 -17.84
N TRP A 23 6.99 -8.06 -17.01
CA TRP A 23 7.40 -8.92 -15.90
C TRP A 23 6.59 -8.71 -14.62
N VAL A 24 5.64 -7.78 -14.61
CA VAL A 24 4.75 -7.53 -13.47
C VAL A 24 3.41 -8.19 -13.74
N SER A 25 2.99 -9.13 -12.88
CA SER A 25 1.66 -9.71 -13.01
C SER A 25 0.59 -8.66 -12.72
N PRO A 26 -0.32 -8.39 -13.67
CA PRO A 26 -1.33 -7.36 -13.50
C PRO A 26 -2.37 -7.81 -12.47
N ALA A 27 -2.74 -6.90 -11.57
CA ALA A 27 -3.90 -7.08 -10.72
C ALA A 27 -5.19 -6.97 -11.57
N PRO A 28 -6.25 -7.75 -11.28
CA PRO A 28 -7.54 -7.62 -11.96
C PRO A 28 -8.10 -6.22 -11.83
N ARG A 29 -8.71 -5.69 -12.90
CA ARG A 29 -9.22 -4.30 -12.91
C ARG A 29 -10.38 -4.06 -11.95
N GLU A 30 -11.10 -5.10 -11.56
CA GLU A 30 -12.26 -5.03 -10.67
C GLU A 30 -11.92 -5.51 -9.24
N VAL A 31 -10.73 -5.16 -8.71
CA VAL A 31 -10.39 -5.49 -7.32
C VAL A 31 -11.48 -4.96 -6.37
N GLY A 32 -11.99 -5.84 -5.50
CA GLY A 32 -13.07 -5.54 -4.55
C GLY A 32 -14.49 -5.84 -5.07
N SER A 33 -14.64 -6.25 -6.33
CA SER A 33 -15.90 -6.75 -6.89
C SER A 33 -16.10 -8.23 -6.53
N THR A 34 -17.34 -8.64 -6.26
CA THR A 34 -17.72 -10.07 -6.10
C THR A 34 -17.52 -10.89 -7.38
N ARG A 35 -17.35 -10.23 -8.53
CA ARG A 35 -17.11 -10.85 -9.83
C ARG A 35 -15.66 -11.32 -10.02
N VAL A 36 -14.72 -10.72 -9.29
CA VAL A 36 -13.33 -11.13 -9.34
C VAL A 36 -13.14 -12.23 -8.30
N GLY A 37 -12.65 -13.38 -8.76
CA GLY A 37 -12.28 -14.48 -7.87
C GLY A 37 -11.13 -14.11 -6.91
N LYS A 38 -10.55 -15.12 -6.27
CA LYS A 38 -9.42 -14.91 -5.35
C LYS A 38 -8.22 -14.35 -6.09
N LEU A 39 -7.64 -13.27 -5.57
CA LEU A 39 -6.37 -12.74 -6.07
C LEU A 39 -5.22 -13.64 -5.63
N SER A 40 -4.31 -13.94 -6.55
CA SER A 40 -3.03 -14.58 -6.22
C SER A 40 -2.15 -13.64 -5.39
N ALA A 41 -1.17 -14.20 -4.69
CA ALA A 41 -0.23 -13.42 -3.89
C ALA A 41 0.52 -12.36 -4.73
N ASP A 42 0.88 -12.68 -5.97
CA ASP A 42 1.57 -11.75 -6.85
C ASP A 42 0.65 -10.61 -7.34
N GLN A 43 -0.62 -10.91 -7.60
CA GLN A 43 -1.62 -9.89 -7.92
C GLN A 43 -1.87 -8.95 -6.74
N TRP A 44 -1.94 -9.48 -5.52
CA TRP A 44 -2.01 -8.66 -4.30
C TRP A 44 -0.79 -7.76 -4.16
N ARG A 45 0.41 -8.30 -4.43
CA ARG A 45 1.64 -7.51 -4.39
C ARG A 45 1.60 -6.36 -5.39
N SER A 46 1.24 -6.61 -6.65
CA SER A 46 1.13 -5.56 -7.66
C SER A 46 0.07 -4.51 -7.29
N PHE A 47 -1.08 -4.95 -6.79
CA PHE A 47 -2.14 -4.05 -6.36
C PHE A 47 -1.68 -3.13 -5.23
N CYS A 48 -1.10 -3.68 -4.16
CA CYS A 48 -0.66 -2.92 -3.00
C CYS A 48 0.55 -2.03 -3.30
N THR A 49 1.57 -2.55 -4.00
CA THR A 49 2.84 -1.82 -4.15
C THR A 49 2.87 -0.87 -5.34
N ILE A 50 1.95 -1.00 -6.30
CA ILE A 50 1.90 -0.14 -7.50
C ILE A 50 0.60 0.65 -7.52
N HIS A 51 -0.55 -0.03 -7.64
CA HIS A 51 -1.82 0.66 -7.91
C HIS A 51 -2.31 1.51 -6.74
N LEU A 52 -2.24 0.96 -5.52
CA LEU A 52 -2.59 1.72 -4.32
C LEU A 52 -1.60 2.85 -4.07
N VAL A 53 -0.30 2.64 -4.21
CA VAL A 53 0.72 3.70 -4.04
C VAL A 53 0.48 4.86 -4.99
N VAL A 54 0.26 4.57 -6.29
CA VAL A 54 -0.01 5.61 -7.30
C VAL A 54 -1.28 6.39 -6.96
N THR A 55 -2.36 5.67 -6.66
CA THR A 55 -3.67 6.30 -6.42
C THR A 55 -3.65 7.11 -5.13
N LEU A 56 -3.26 6.51 -4.01
CA LEU A 56 -3.22 7.17 -2.70
C LEU A 56 -2.23 8.32 -2.68
N GLY A 57 -1.08 8.18 -3.35
CA GLY A 57 -0.13 9.28 -3.56
C GLY A 57 -0.77 10.45 -4.30
N ARG A 58 -1.56 10.18 -5.35
CA ARG A 58 -2.26 11.23 -6.12
C ARG A 58 -3.37 11.90 -5.32
N ILE A 59 -4.19 11.14 -4.59
CA ILE A 59 -5.39 11.69 -3.93
C ILE A 59 -5.12 12.24 -2.51
N TRP A 60 -4.16 11.68 -1.78
CA TRP A 60 -3.84 12.08 -0.40
C TRP A 60 -2.51 12.84 -0.30
N GLY A 61 -1.59 12.67 -1.25
CA GLY A 61 -0.31 13.38 -1.25
C GLY A 61 -0.43 14.91 -1.23
N PRO A 62 -1.34 15.52 -2.01
CA PRO A 62 -1.56 16.97 -2.00
C PRO A 62 -2.30 17.50 -0.76
N SER A 63 -2.81 16.63 0.11
CA SER A 63 -3.50 17.06 1.34
C SER A 63 -2.52 17.70 2.32
N ASP A 64 -3.05 18.53 3.22
CA ASP A 64 -2.26 19.15 4.29
C ASP A 64 -1.46 18.09 5.06
N PRO A 65 -0.16 18.32 5.36
CA PRO A 65 0.68 17.37 6.09
C PRO A 65 0.10 16.91 7.43
N GLU A 66 -0.66 17.78 8.10
CA GLU A 66 -1.32 17.48 9.37
C GLU A 66 -2.65 16.74 9.22
N SER A 67 -3.18 16.66 8.00
CA SER A 67 -4.41 15.93 7.72
C SER A 67 -4.28 14.43 7.99
N CYS A 68 -5.38 13.82 8.44
CA CYS A 68 -5.44 12.39 8.69
C CYS A 68 -5.06 11.56 7.45
N PHE A 69 -5.55 11.95 6.26
CA PHE A 69 -5.24 11.23 5.01
C PHE A 69 -3.77 11.29 4.62
N HIS A 70 -3.09 12.43 4.84
CA HIS A 70 -1.66 12.53 4.59
C HIS A 70 -0.85 11.64 5.56
N LYS A 71 -1.22 11.63 6.84
CA LYS A 71 -0.59 10.74 7.85
C LYS A 71 -0.83 9.26 7.54
N MET A 72 -2.04 8.90 7.10
CA MET A 72 -2.37 7.54 6.64
C MET A 72 -1.56 7.15 5.40
N LEU A 73 -1.36 8.06 4.45
CA LEU A 73 -0.49 7.83 3.29
C LEU A 73 0.96 7.58 3.74
N GLY A 74 1.50 8.44 4.62
CA GLY A 74 2.86 8.28 5.15
C GLY A 74 3.06 6.93 5.82
N ASN A 75 2.12 6.55 6.70
CA ASN A 75 2.13 5.24 7.35
C ASN A 75 2.05 4.08 6.35
N TYR A 76 1.22 4.21 5.30
CA TYR A 76 1.14 3.20 4.23
C TYR A 76 2.45 3.09 3.44
N MET A 77 3.13 4.21 3.18
CA MET A 77 4.42 4.22 2.47
C MET A 77 5.54 3.56 3.28
N ASP A 78 5.52 3.68 4.63
CA ASP A 78 6.43 2.93 5.51
C ASP A 78 6.22 1.42 5.33
N LEU A 79 4.96 0.94 5.35
CA LEU A 79 4.63 -0.47 5.11
C LEU A 79 5.09 -0.95 3.74
N VAL A 80 4.79 -0.20 2.67
CA VAL A 80 5.19 -0.56 1.30
C VAL A 80 6.71 -0.64 1.18
N THR A 81 7.42 0.28 1.83
CA THR A 81 8.89 0.30 1.81
C THR A 81 9.46 -0.91 2.53
N ALA A 82 8.93 -1.25 3.70
CA ALA A 82 9.30 -2.46 4.43
C ALA A 82 9.07 -3.73 3.60
N VAL A 83 7.88 -3.89 3.00
CA VAL A 83 7.55 -5.04 2.14
C VAL A 83 8.49 -5.13 0.95
N LYS A 84 8.82 -3.99 0.31
CA LYS A 84 9.76 -3.96 -0.81
C LYS A 84 11.16 -4.43 -0.39
N LEU A 85 11.66 -3.96 0.76
CA LEU A 85 12.97 -4.35 1.30
C LEU A 85 13.00 -5.85 1.65
N ALA A 86 11.97 -6.36 2.31
CA ALA A 86 11.84 -7.77 2.67
C ALA A 86 11.73 -8.69 1.44
N SER A 87 11.16 -8.19 0.33
CA SER A 87 10.99 -8.95 -0.91
C SER A 87 12.23 -8.94 -1.82
N MET A 88 13.30 -8.26 -1.45
CA MET A 88 14.53 -8.21 -2.26
C MET A 88 15.28 -9.55 -2.20
N ARG A 89 15.86 -9.97 -3.33
CA ARG A 89 16.62 -11.23 -3.44
C ARG A 89 17.92 -11.24 -2.61
N THR A 90 18.45 -10.08 -2.25
CA THR A 90 19.70 -9.93 -1.50
C THR A 90 19.46 -9.10 -0.26
N MET A 91 19.88 -9.62 0.89
CA MET A 91 19.80 -8.91 2.16
C MET A 91 21.18 -8.35 2.54
N THR A 92 21.22 -7.12 3.03
CA THR A 92 22.44 -6.46 3.51
C THR A 92 22.17 -5.83 4.86
N PRO A 93 23.19 -5.58 5.70
CA PRO A 93 23.00 -4.92 6.99
C PRO A 93 22.25 -3.59 6.88
N ALA A 94 22.56 -2.79 5.86
CA ALA A 94 21.86 -1.53 5.58
C ALA A 94 20.36 -1.74 5.27
N ARG A 95 20.02 -2.77 4.49
CA ARG A 95 18.62 -3.11 4.18
C ARG A 95 17.87 -3.62 5.39
N ILE A 96 18.51 -4.42 6.25
CA ILE A 96 17.93 -4.89 7.52
C ILE A 96 17.61 -3.68 8.42
N ALA A 97 18.56 -2.76 8.57
CA ALA A 97 18.37 -1.55 9.36
C ALA A 97 17.22 -0.69 8.82
N SER A 98 17.17 -0.49 7.49
CA SER A 98 16.09 0.27 6.84
C SER A 98 14.73 -0.41 6.99
N TYR A 99 14.67 -1.75 6.84
CA TYR A 99 13.44 -2.51 7.06
C TYR A 99 12.92 -2.33 8.48
N ASN A 100 13.78 -2.52 9.49
CA ASN A 100 13.40 -2.38 10.89
C ASN A 100 12.90 -0.96 11.19
N LEU A 101 13.56 0.07 10.64
CA LEU A 101 13.13 1.45 10.79
C LEU A 101 11.71 1.68 10.24
N HIS A 102 11.44 1.22 9.02
CA HIS A 102 10.13 1.42 8.40
C HIS A 102 9.03 0.60 9.08
N MET A 103 9.33 -0.64 9.50
CA MET A 103 8.37 -1.45 10.25
C MET A 103 8.05 -0.85 11.62
N ASP A 104 9.06 -0.37 12.35
CA ASP A 104 8.85 0.27 13.66
C ASP A 104 7.97 1.52 13.53
N ARG A 105 8.25 2.38 12.55
CA ARG A 105 7.42 3.56 12.25
C ARG A 105 5.99 3.19 11.88
N TYR A 106 5.82 2.21 10.99
CA TYR A 106 4.51 1.72 10.60
C TYR A 106 3.70 1.25 11.82
N LEU A 107 4.26 0.38 12.65
CA LEU A 107 3.54 -0.18 13.80
C LEU A 107 3.16 0.88 14.82
N LYS A 108 4.06 1.84 15.12
CA LYS A 108 3.76 2.96 16.02
C LYS A 108 2.64 3.85 15.47
N ASN A 109 2.75 4.25 14.22
CA ASN A 109 1.78 5.14 13.58
C ASN A 109 0.42 4.45 13.36
N VAL A 110 0.38 3.12 13.16
CA VAL A 110 -0.89 2.36 13.12
C VAL A 110 -1.66 2.49 14.43
N LEU A 111 -0.98 2.37 15.58
CA LEU A 111 -1.62 2.49 16.88
C LEU A 111 -2.16 3.90 17.14
N GLU A 112 -1.45 4.92 16.67
CA GLU A 112 -1.90 6.33 16.78
C GLU A 112 -3.07 6.64 15.85
N LEU A 113 -3.01 6.20 14.58
CA LEU A 113 -4.04 6.47 13.57
C LEU A 113 -5.31 5.63 13.78
N TYR A 114 -5.19 4.46 14.40
CA TYR A 114 -6.27 3.51 14.58
C TYR A 114 -6.31 2.96 16.01
N PRO A 115 -6.68 3.79 17.00
CA PRO A 115 -6.62 3.42 18.42
C PRO A 115 -7.53 2.23 18.78
N GLN A 116 -8.54 1.94 17.97
CA GLN A 116 -9.41 0.78 18.13
C GLN A 116 -8.83 -0.56 17.63
N ILE A 117 -7.63 -0.57 17.02
CA ILE A 117 -7.01 -1.79 16.51
C ILE A 117 -6.16 -2.44 17.61
N ASN A 118 -6.50 -3.69 17.93
CA ASN A 118 -5.63 -4.56 18.73
C ASN A 118 -4.67 -5.30 17.80
N LEU A 119 -3.38 -4.97 17.88
CA LEU A 119 -2.35 -5.74 17.19
C LEU A 119 -2.24 -7.12 17.85
N THR A 120 -2.34 -8.17 17.05
CA THR A 120 -2.11 -9.55 17.48
C THR A 120 -0.67 -9.95 17.17
N PRO A 121 -0.01 -10.75 18.04
CA PRO A 121 1.37 -11.21 17.84
C PRO A 121 1.56 -12.03 16.55
#